data_AF-A0A7C8ECL2-F1
#
_entry.id   AF-A0A7C8ECL2-F1
#
_cell.length_a   1.000
_cell.length_b   1.000
_cell.length_c   1.000
_cell.angle_alpha   90.00
_cell.angle_beta   90.00
_cell.angle_gamma   90.00
#
_symmetry.space_group_name_H-M   'P 1'
#
loop_
_entity.id
_entity.type
_entity.pdbx_description
1 polymer ?
#
loop_
_entity_poly.entity_id
_entity_poly.type
_entity_poly.pdbx_seq_one_letter_code
_entity_poly.pdbx_strand_id
1 'polypeptide(L)' 'NVMDDVLRTLDAIVPWRGSYKHTEGNSAAHIKAILVGGSVQAIVDSGKLVLGTWERIFLLEFDGPRTRNIFVQFLGSQAF' A
#
# COMPACT_ATOMS: atom_id res chain seq x y z
N ASN A 1 -5.54 -16.02 -6.22
CA ASN A 1 -5.87 -14.59 -6.45
C ASN A 1 -4.67 -13.85 -5.91
N VAL A 2 -3.93 -13.12 -6.77
CA VAL A 2 -2.61 -12.57 -6.42
C VAL A 2 -2.63 -11.76 -5.13
N MET A 3 -3.69 -10.95 -4.91
CA MET A 3 -3.77 -10.14 -3.70
C MET A 3 -4.05 -10.96 -2.44
N ASP A 4 -4.82 -12.06 -2.54
CA ASP A 4 -5.01 -12.97 -1.40
C ASP A 4 -3.69 -13.64 -1.01
N ASP A 5 -2.85 -14.00 -2.00
CA ASP A 5 -1.55 -14.61 -1.76
C ASP A 5 -0.57 -13.61 -1.14
N VAL A 6 -0.60 -12.34 -1.58
CA VAL A 6 0.16 -11.24 -0.95
C VAL A 6 -0.26 -11.04 0.50
N LEU A 7 -1.56 -10.93 0.80
CA LEU A 7 -2.05 -10.71 2.16
C LEU A 7 -1.70 -11.88 3.09
N ARG A 8 -1.86 -13.13 2.63
CA ARG A 8 -1.45 -14.32 3.38
C ARG A 8 0.05 -14.34 3.65
N THR A 9 0.85 -13.96 2.66
CA THR A 9 2.31 -13.90 2.81
C THR A 9 2.72 -12.84 3.82
N LEU A 10 2.10 -11.65 3.78
CA LEU A 10 2.33 -10.59 4.76
C LEU A 10 1.90 -11.00 6.17
N ASP A 11 0.81 -11.74 6.33
CA ASP A 11 0.39 -12.31 7.62
C ASP A 11 1.39 -13.37 8.15
N ALA A 12 2.02 -14.13 7.26
CA ALA A 12 3.06 -15.10 7.66
C ALA A 12 4.37 -14.42 8.07
N ILE A 13 4.79 -13.37 7.36
CA ILE A 13 6.01 -12.60 7.66
C ILE A 13 5.81 -11.73 8.91
N VAL A 14 4.62 -11.12 9.05
CA VAL A 14 4.26 -10.23 10.16
C VAL A 14 2.94 -10.70 10.78
N PRO A 15 2.99 -11.69 11.70
CA PRO A 15 1.81 -12.24 12.34
C PRO A 15 1.07 -11.21 13.18
N TRP A 16 -0.25 -11.34 13.27
CA TRP A 16 -1.09 -10.49 14.13
C TRP A 16 -0.84 -10.68 15.62
N ARG A 17 -0.31 -11.84 16.03
CA ARG A 17 0.04 -12.17 17.40
C ARG A 17 1.54 -12.42 17.49
N GLY A 18 2.19 -11.74 18.42
CA GLY A 18 3.63 -11.85 18.65
C GLY A 18 4.02 -11.04 19.88
N SER A 19 5.32 -11.02 20.18
CA SER A 19 5.89 -10.24 21.28
C SER A 19 6.02 -8.75 20.94
N TYR A 20 4.94 -8.13 20.48
CA TYR A 20 4.89 -6.70 20.19
C TYR A 20 4.74 -5.91 21.50
N LYS A 21 5.52 -4.84 21.63
CA LYS A 21 5.42 -3.92 22.77
C LYS A 21 4.22 -2.97 22.67
N HIS A 22 3.77 -2.68 21.45
CA HIS A 22 2.63 -1.80 21.20
C HIS A 22 1.32 -2.54 21.52
N THR A 23 0.47 -1.90 22.35
CA THR A 23 -0.65 -2.56 23.04
C THR A 23 -2.02 -2.34 22.39
N GLU A 24 -2.12 -1.48 21.37
CA GLU A 24 -3.40 -1.18 20.70
C GLU A 24 -3.91 -2.34 19.82
N GLY A 25 -3.11 -3.39 19.64
CA GLY A 25 -3.49 -4.61 18.92
C GLY A 25 -3.29 -4.57 17.41
N ASN A 26 -2.78 -3.46 16.86
CA ASN A 26 -2.55 -3.26 15.42
C ASN A 26 -1.06 -3.14 15.04
N SER A 27 -0.15 -3.59 15.90
CA SER A 27 1.30 -3.58 15.66
C SER A 27 1.70 -4.21 14.32
N ALA A 28 1.04 -5.32 13.96
CA ALA A 28 1.26 -5.98 12.67
C ALA A 28 0.86 -5.08 11.48
N ALA A 29 -0.21 -4.29 11.62
CA ALA A 29 -0.64 -3.34 10.58
C ALA A 29 0.40 -2.23 10.37
N HIS A 30 0.97 -1.68 11.44
CA HIS A 30 2.06 -0.71 11.36
C HIS A 30 3.27 -1.26 10.61
N ILE A 31 3.72 -2.47 10.97
CA ILE A 31 4.90 -3.09 10.34
C ILE A 31 4.62 -3.41 8.87
N LYS A 32 3.45 -3.96 8.52
CA LYS A 32 3.05 -4.22 7.13
C LYS A 32 3.01 -2.95 6.28
N ALA A 33 2.47 -1.86 6.84
CA ALA A 33 2.44 -0.56 6.16
C ALA A 33 3.86 -0.02 5.88
N ILE A 34 4.81 -0.22 6.81
CA ILE A 34 6.22 0.16 6.62
C ILE A 34 6.87 -0.70 5.52
N LEU A 35 6.65 -2.03 5.53
CA LEU A 35 7.24 -2.94 4.55
C LEU A 35 6.73 -2.70 3.13
N VAL A 36 5.43 -2.43 2.97
CA VAL A 36 4.81 -2.18 1.66
C VAL A 36 5.10 -0.77 1.15
N GLY A 37 5.17 0.21 2.05
CA GLY A 37 5.28 1.63 1.71
C GLY A 37 3.91 2.29 1.56
N GLY A 38 3.86 3.57 1.96
CA GLY A 38 2.61 4.35 1.98
C GLY A 38 2.34 5.18 0.72
N SER A 39 3.21 5.09 -0.31
CA SER A 39 3.06 5.85 -1.55
C SER A 39 3.73 5.13 -2.72
N VAL A 40 3.26 5.41 -3.92
CA VAL A 40 3.88 4.98 -5.18
C VAL A 40 3.92 6.17 -6.13
N GLN A 41 4.91 6.18 -7.02
CA GLN A 41 4.99 7.15 -8.12
C GLN A 41 4.73 6.42 -9.42
N ALA A 42 3.95 7.03 -10.30
CA ALA A 42 3.64 6.51 -11.62
C ALA A 42 3.74 7.65 -12.66
N ILE A 43 4.29 7.34 -13.83
CA ILE A 43 4.37 8.28 -14.94
C ILE A 43 2.96 8.43 -15.54
N VAL A 44 2.63 9.66 -15.93
CA VAL A 44 1.44 9.97 -16.72
C VAL A 44 1.91 10.45 -18.09
N ASP A 45 1.46 9.79 -19.14
CA ASP A 45 1.69 10.18 -20.54
C ASP A 45 0.36 10.26 -21.29
N SER A 46 0.15 11.34 -22.04
CA SER A 46 -1.07 11.56 -22.83
C SER A 46 -2.37 11.35 -22.03
N GLY A 47 -2.38 11.79 -20.76
CA GLY A 47 -3.51 11.68 -19.85
C GLY A 47 -3.76 10.29 -19.28
N LYS A 48 -2.83 9.33 -19.45
CA LYS A 48 -2.95 7.95 -18.96
C LYS A 48 -1.78 7.57 -18.07
N LEU A 49 -2.03 6.77 -17.03
CA LEU A 49 -0.97 6.15 -16.25
C LEU A 49 -0.19 5.16 -17.13
N VAL A 50 1.13 5.29 -17.14
CA VAL A 50 2.03 4.37 -17.81
C VAL A 50 2.31 3.22 -16.84
N LEU A 51 1.53 2.14 -17.00
CA LEU A 51 1.66 0.90 -16.24
C LEU A 51 1.91 -0.26 -17.21
N GLY A 52 2.68 -1.24 -16.78
CA GLY A 52 2.81 -2.51 -17.50
C GLY A 52 1.47 -3.25 -17.60
N THR A 53 1.35 -4.19 -18.55
CA THR A 53 0.12 -4.93 -18.83
C THR A 53 -0.54 -5.51 -17.56
N TRP A 54 0.27 -6.00 -16.63
CA TRP A 54 -0.15 -6.66 -15.40
C TRP A 54 0.05 -5.81 -14.13
N GLU A 55 0.48 -4.56 -14.26
CA GLU A 55 0.68 -3.66 -13.12
C GLU A 55 -0.61 -2.95 -12.75
N ARG A 56 -0.87 -2.82 -11.45
CA ARG A 56 -2.02 -2.13 -10.89
C ARG A 56 -1.59 -1.42 -9.61
N ILE A 57 -2.26 -0.33 -9.29
CA ILE A 57 -2.05 0.40 -8.03
C ILE A 57 -3.13 -0.04 -7.04
N PHE A 58 -2.71 -0.43 -5.85
CA PHE A 58 -3.60 -0.89 -4.78
C PHE A 58 -3.45 -0.06 -3.52
N LEU A 59 -4.55 0.18 -2.83
CA LEU A 59 -4.55 0.53 -1.41
C LEU A 59 -4.66 -0.78 -0.61
N LEU A 60 -3.65 -1.10 0.19
CA LEU A 60 -3.69 -2.25 1.10
C LEU A 60 -4.13 -1.79 2.49
N GLU A 61 -5.31 -2.24 2.91
CA GLU A 61 -5.84 -2.01 4.26
C GLU A 61 -5.35 -3.10 5.19
N PHE A 62 -4.70 -2.70 6.28
CA PHE A 62 -4.19 -3.64 7.28
C PHE A 62 -4.83 -3.47 8.66
N ASP A 63 -5.69 -2.49 8.90
CA ASP A 63 -6.35 -2.20 10.18
C ASP A 63 -7.78 -1.72 9.94
N GLY A 64 -8.50 -2.43 9.07
CA GLY A 64 -9.88 -2.15 8.67
C GLY A 64 -10.93 -2.84 9.55
N PRO A 65 -12.23 -2.61 9.28
CA PRO A 65 -12.77 -1.71 8.25
C PRO A 65 -12.72 -0.25 8.69
N ARG A 66 -12.20 0.65 7.84
CA ARG A 66 -12.11 2.09 8.10
C ARG A 66 -12.27 2.90 6.82
N THR A 67 -12.68 4.15 6.95
CA THR A 67 -12.59 5.12 5.85
C THR A 67 -11.15 5.59 5.70
N ARG A 68 -10.61 5.52 4.49
CA ARG A 68 -9.25 5.94 4.17
C ARG A 68 -9.26 7.09 3.17
N ASN A 69 -8.30 8.00 3.33
CA ASN A 69 -8.04 9.08 2.38
C ASN A 69 -6.85 8.68 1.51
N ILE A 70 -6.99 8.84 0.20
CA ILE A 70 -5.91 8.68 -0.77
C ILE A 70 -5.63 10.05 -1.37
N PHE A 71 -4.39 10.52 -1.25
CA PHE A 71 -3.96 11.78 -1.81
C PHE A 71 -3.19 11.53 -3.11
N VAL A 72 -3.47 12.33 -4.13
CA VAL A 72 -2.77 12.28 -5.42
C VAL A 72 -2.16 13.66 -5.66
N GLN A 73 -0.85 13.69 -5.89
CA GLN A 73 -0.12 14.89 -6.24
C GLN A 73 0.47 14.73 -7.64
N PHE A 74 0.17 15.67 -8.52
CA PHE A 74 0.79 15.73 -9.84
C PHE A 74 2.08 16.55 -9.74
N LEU A 75 3.20 15.92 -10.09
CA LEU A 75 4.50 16.56 -10.20
C LEU A 75 4.73 16.85 -11.69
N GLY A 76 4.75 18.12 -12.06
CA GLY A 76 5.01 18.54 -13.44
C GLY A 76 6.06 19.63 -13.49
N SER A 77 6.84 19.66 -14.56
CA SER A 77 7.50 20.89 -15.02
C SER A 77 6.55 21.62 -15.97
N GLN A 78 6.40 22.92 -15.81
CA GLN A 78 5.82 23.73 -16.88
C GLN A 78 6.72 23.60 -18.11
N ALA A 79 6.17 23.17 -19.24
CA ALA A 79 6.80 23.37 -20.53
C ALA A 79 6.60 24.84 -20.90
N PHE A 80 7.70 25.60 -20.99
CA PHE A 80 7.71 26.96 -21.54
C PHE A 80 7.50 26.94 -23.05
#